data_AF-A0A8T2I3J7-F1
#
_entry.id   AF-A0A8T2I3J7-F1
#
_cell.length_a   1.000
_cell.length_b   1.000
_cell.length_c   1.000
_cell.angle_alpha   90.00
_cell.angle_beta   90.00
_cell.angle_gamma   90.00
#
_symmetry.space_group_name_H-M   'P 1'
#
loop_
_entity.id
_entity.type
_entity.pdbx_description
1 polymer ?
#
loop_
_entity_poly.entity_id
_entity_poly.type
_entity_poly.pdbx_seq_one_letter_code
_entity_poly.pdbx_strand_id
1 'polypeptide(L)'
;MLENTPGFSTWHRYTGGLTAVIVLYFFFLVCYCDPGKINESNLDAHLALYPPDAAACLYGAVLGGNLIAADMREKGAWSKEWIEPRTRNKVYLGDHWGLVFQFVLSRYSMGAAMSVFLGVAFWIVLGFTGLQIYRIKIGMTTNESWKIKEMRSAGAVVATRSGNGLSPSYSHYNRGWRRNFAEIMFPKYYLLQSLRDKDKDG
;
A
#
# COMPACT_ATOMS: atom_id res chain seq x y z
N MET A 1 12.72 -14.88 34.47
CA MET A 1 13.09 -13.67 35.23
C MET A 1 12.82 -12.42 34.41
N LEU A 2 11.54 -12.08 34.21
CA LEU A 2 11.11 -10.76 33.69
C LEU A 2 10.18 -10.13 34.73
N GLU A 3 10.65 -10.17 35.98
CA GLU A 3 9.92 -9.66 37.13
C GLU A 3 10.15 -8.15 37.20
N ASN A 4 9.04 -7.41 37.07
CA ASN A 4 8.92 -5.99 37.42
C ASN A 4 10.01 -5.07 36.87
N THR A 5 9.89 -4.69 35.59
CA THR A 5 10.43 -3.39 35.18
C THR A 5 9.58 -2.30 35.85
N PRO A 6 10.12 -1.54 36.82
CA PRO A 6 9.35 -0.51 37.51
C PRO A 6 9.03 0.60 36.50
N GLY A 7 7.75 0.77 36.16
CA GLY A 7 7.29 1.91 35.36
C GLY A 7 6.17 1.65 34.35
N PHE A 8 5.83 0.39 34.03
CA PHE A 8 4.69 0.09 33.16
C PHE A 8 3.63 -0.69 33.93
N SER A 9 2.43 -0.11 34.06
CA SER A 9 1.33 -0.80 34.72
C SER A 9 0.92 -2.04 33.92
N THR A 10 0.52 -3.10 34.62
CA THR A 10 0.05 -4.35 34.01
C THR A 10 -1.08 -4.09 33.00
N TRP A 11 -1.89 -3.06 33.25
CA TRP A 11 -2.93 -2.57 32.35
C TRP A 11 -2.43 -2.23 30.94
N HIS A 12 -1.22 -1.66 30.81
CA HIS A 12 -0.68 -1.26 29.51
C HIS A 12 -0.38 -2.48 28.60
N ARG A 13 -0.03 -3.62 29.18
CA ARG A 13 0.22 -4.87 28.44
C ARG A 13 -1.08 -5.44 27.85
N TYR A 14 -2.14 -5.48 28.66
CA TYR A 14 -3.43 -6.00 28.22
C TYR A 14 -4.14 -5.07 27.24
N THR A 15 -4.12 -3.77 27.50
CA THR A 15 -4.74 -2.77 26.61
C THR A 15 -4.02 -2.71 25.26
N GLY A 16 -2.68 -2.71 25.23
CA GLY A 16 -1.93 -2.77 23.98
C GLY A 16 -2.21 -4.03 23.16
N GLY A 17 -2.26 -5.19 23.82
CA GLY A 17 -2.63 -6.46 23.16
C GLY A 17 -4.05 -6.44 22.61
N LEU A 18 -5.02 -5.96 23.39
CA LEU A 18 -6.42 -5.83 22.97
C LEU A 18 -6.57 -4.88 21.79
N THR A 19 -5.93 -3.71 21.83
CA THR A 19 -5.94 -2.74 20.72
C THR A 19 -5.35 -3.36 19.45
N ALA A 20 -4.23 -4.08 19.56
CA ALA A 20 -3.64 -4.75 18.39
C ALA A 20 -4.60 -5.79 17.79
N VAL A 21 -5.27 -6.59 18.62
CA VAL A 21 -6.27 -7.57 18.15
C VAL A 21 -7.44 -6.87 17.46
N ILE A 22 -7.96 -5.78 18.03
CA ILE A 22 -9.06 -5.00 17.44
C ILE A 22 -8.65 -4.41 16.09
N VAL A 23 -7.46 -3.81 16.00
CA VAL A 23 -6.93 -3.24 14.74
C VAL A 23 -6.78 -4.34 13.68
N LEU A 24 -6.19 -5.48 14.05
CA LEU A 24 -6.06 -6.61 13.13
C LEU A 24 -7.43 -7.14 12.69
N TYR A 25 -8.38 -7.27 13.61
CA TYR A 25 -9.74 -7.69 13.30
C TYR A 25 -10.43 -6.76 12.30
N PHE A 26 -10.38 -5.44 12.51
CA PHE A 26 -10.92 -4.47 11.55
C PHE A 26 -10.17 -4.48 10.23
N PHE A 27 -8.85 -4.63 10.24
CA PHE A 27 -8.07 -4.80 9.01
C PHE A 27 -8.52 -6.05 8.23
N PHE A 28 -8.69 -7.19 8.90
CA PHE A 28 -9.21 -8.40 8.27
C PHE A 28 -10.64 -8.22 7.76
N LEU A 29 -11.51 -7.54 8.52
CA LEU A 29 -12.85 -7.20 8.04
C LEU A 29 -12.79 -6.35 6.78
N VAL A 30 -11.94 -5.33 6.73
CA VAL A 30 -11.76 -4.49 5.54
C VAL A 30 -11.23 -5.31 4.36
N CYS A 31 -10.33 -6.28 4.60
CA CYS A 31 -9.86 -7.18 3.54
C CYS A 31 -10.91 -8.18 3.07
N TYR A 32 -11.87 -8.56 3.93
CA TYR A 32 -12.90 -9.57 3.64
C TYR A 32 -14.20 -8.96 3.12
N CYS A 33 -14.52 -7.74 3.54
CA CYS A 33 -15.60 -6.96 2.99
C CYS A 33 -15.28 -6.68 1.53
N ASP A 34 -16.13 -7.19 0.64
CA ASP A 34 -16.11 -6.83 -0.77
C ASP A 34 -16.11 -5.29 -0.85
N PRO A 35 -15.08 -4.65 -1.46
CA PRO A 35 -15.05 -3.20 -1.63
C PRO A 35 -16.21 -2.67 -2.50
N GLY A 36 -17.06 -3.58 -2.99
CA GLY A 36 -18.17 -3.31 -3.86
C GLY A 36 -17.74 -3.46 -5.31
N LYS A 37 -18.73 -3.49 -6.20
CA LYS A 37 -18.46 -3.55 -7.64
C LYS A 37 -17.97 -2.18 -8.11
N ILE A 38 -16.70 -2.10 -8.49
CA ILE A 38 -16.17 -0.96 -9.24
C ILE A 38 -16.79 -0.97 -10.64
N ASN A 39 -17.52 0.08 -10.97
CA ASN A 39 -18.19 0.31 -12.24
C ASN A 39 -17.75 1.67 -12.83
N GLU A 40 -18.18 1.96 -14.06
CA GLU A 40 -17.80 3.20 -14.75
C GLU A 40 -18.23 4.47 -13.98
N SER A 41 -19.31 4.39 -13.20
CA SER A 41 -19.83 5.54 -12.44
C SER A 41 -19.06 5.86 -11.15
N ASN A 42 -18.33 4.89 -10.59
CA ASN A 42 -17.62 5.05 -9.32
C ASN A 42 -16.08 4.97 -9.44
N LEU A 43 -15.59 4.61 -10.63
CA LEU A 43 -14.16 4.45 -10.90
C LEU A 43 -13.36 5.71 -10.56
N ASP A 44 -13.83 6.88 -10.97
CA ASP A 44 -13.11 8.14 -10.74
C ASP A 44 -13.04 8.50 -9.26
N ALA A 45 -14.12 8.23 -8.53
CA ALA A 45 -14.15 8.41 -7.08
C ALA A 45 -13.09 7.52 -6.43
N HIS A 46 -13.03 6.23 -6.78
CA HIS A 46 -12.01 5.32 -6.24
C HIS A 46 -10.58 5.70 -6.63
N LEU A 47 -10.35 6.13 -7.88
CA LEU A 47 -9.03 6.58 -8.31
C LEU A 47 -8.58 7.86 -7.59
N ALA A 48 -9.52 8.74 -7.23
CA ALA A 48 -9.23 9.96 -6.49
C ALA A 48 -8.84 9.70 -5.01
N LEU A 49 -9.22 8.57 -4.42
CA LEU A 49 -8.88 8.24 -3.03
C LEU A 49 -7.43 7.75 -2.85
N TYR A 50 -6.87 7.02 -3.82
CA TYR A 50 -5.56 6.37 -3.62
C TYR A 50 -4.38 7.33 -3.37
N PRO A 51 -4.22 8.45 -4.10
CA PRO A 51 -3.08 9.35 -3.85
C PRO A 51 -3.13 10.04 -2.48
N PRO A 52 -4.28 10.56 -2.00
CA PRO A 52 -4.42 11.05 -0.62
C PRO A 52 -4.11 9.98 0.43
N ASP A 53 -4.57 8.75 0.24
CA ASP A 53 -4.33 7.66 1.20
C ASP A 53 -2.84 7.29 1.29
N ALA A 54 -2.16 7.22 0.14
CA ALA A 54 -0.71 7.03 0.10
C ALA A 54 0.02 8.19 0.81
N ALA A 55 -0.37 9.43 0.53
CA ALA A 55 0.23 10.61 1.15
C ALA A 55 0.01 10.62 2.68
N ALA A 56 -1.18 10.27 3.15
CA ALA A 56 -1.50 10.17 4.57
C ALA A 56 -0.67 9.09 5.27
N CYS A 57 -0.53 7.91 4.65
CA CYS A 57 0.30 6.83 5.18
C CYS A 57 1.78 7.24 5.27
N LEU A 58 2.32 7.84 4.21
CA LEU A 58 3.70 8.33 4.20
C LEU A 58 3.92 9.43 5.25
N TYR A 59 3.02 10.40 5.31
CA TYR A 59 3.07 11.49 6.27
C TYR A 59 3.06 10.97 7.71
N GLY A 60 2.13 10.06 8.03
CA GLY A 60 2.05 9.48 9.37
C GLY A 60 3.27 8.63 9.73
N ALA A 61 3.83 7.87 8.79
CA ALA A 61 5.07 7.11 9.00
C ALA A 61 6.27 8.03 9.27
N VAL A 62 6.45 9.08 8.48
CA VAL A 62 7.54 10.06 8.63
C VAL A 62 7.39 10.86 9.91
N LEU A 63 6.19 11.36 10.21
CA LEU A 63 5.90 12.12 11.42
C LEU A 63 6.16 11.27 12.68
N GLY A 64 5.67 10.02 12.69
CA GLY A 64 5.89 9.10 13.80
C GLY A 64 7.38 8.78 14.03
N GLY A 65 8.12 8.52 12.95
CA GLY A 65 9.57 8.34 13.02
C GLY A 65 10.32 9.58 13.52
N ASN A 66 9.95 10.77 13.03
CA ASN A 66 10.54 12.03 13.46
C ASN A 66 10.25 12.35 14.92
N LEU A 67 9.02 12.08 15.40
CA LEU A 67 8.64 12.30 16.78
C LEU A 67 9.47 11.43 17.74
N ILE A 68 9.64 10.14 17.41
CA ILE A 68 10.49 9.23 18.18
C ILE A 68 11.94 9.70 18.16
N ALA A 69 12.46 10.05 16.97
CA ALA A 69 13.84 10.52 16.82
C ALA A 69 14.10 11.82 17.60
N ALA A 70 13.15 12.76 17.61
CA ALA A 70 13.25 14.02 18.34
C ALA A 70 13.29 13.78 19.86
N ASP A 71 12.38 12.96 20.38
CA ASP A 71 12.34 12.64 21.82
C ASP A 71 13.61 11.86 22.25
N MET A 72 14.14 10.99 21.39
CA MET A 72 15.43 10.34 21.63
C MET A 72 16.61 11.32 21.66
N ARG A 73 16.60 12.36 20.82
CA ARG A 73 17.64 13.42 20.85
C ARG A 73 17.54 14.24 22.14
N GLU A 74 16.34 14.66 22.52
CA GLU A 74 16.11 15.44 23.73
C GLU A 74 16.57 14.68 24.99
N LYS A 75 16.32 13.37 25.05
CA LYS A 75 16.73 12.51 26.18
C LYS A 75 18.19 12.06 26.13
N GLY A 76 18.97 12.53 25.16
CA GLY A 76 20.34 12.08 24.93
C GLY A 76 20.45 10.56 24.76
N ALA A 77 19.38 9.90 24.27
CA ALA A 77 19.30 8.45 24.20
C ALA A 77 20.39 7.86 23.30
N TRP A 78 20.74 8.57 22.21
CA TRP A 78 21.79 8.20 21.27
C TRP A 78 23.17 8.05 21.93
N SER A 79 23.44 8.81 22.99
CA SER A 79 24.72 8.82 23.71
C SER A 79 24.72 7.92 24.96
N LYS A 80 23.64 7.17 25.21
CA LYS A 80 23.58 6.29 26.38
C LYS A 80 24.52 5.09 26.18
N GLU A 81 25.37 4.88 27.18
CA GLU A 81 26.26 3.73 27.27
C GLU A 81 25.45 2.50 27.70
N TRP A 82 25.62 1.39 26.98
CA TRP A 82 25.14 0.07 27.35
C TRP A 82 26.33 -0.83 27.65
N ILE A 83 26.28 -1.58 28.75
CA ILE A 83 27.32 -2.55 29.11
C ILE A 83 26.86 -3.92 28.61
N GLU A 84 27.60 -4.50 27.67
CA GLU A 84 27.27 -5.81 27.15
C GLU A 84 27.56 -6.90 28.22
N PRO A 85 26.58 -7.79 28.55
CA PRO A 85 26.73 -8.74 29.66
C PRO A 85 27.88 -9.74 29.49
N ARG A 86 28.22 -10.07 28.24
CA ARG A 86 29.18 -11.13 27.91
C ARG A 86 30.61 -10.60 27.81
N THR A 87 30.81 -9.42 27.24
CA THR A 87 32.13 -8.83 26.95
C THR A 87 32.53 -7.75 27.95
N ARG A 88 31.56 -7.19 28.72
CA ARG A 88 31.72 -6.01 29.60
C ARG A 88 32.25 -4.75 28.89
N ASN A 89 32.24 -4.75 27.56
CA ASN A 89 32.59 -3.57 26.79
C ASN A 89 31.46 -2.54 26.87
N LYS A 90 31.85 -1.27 26.88
CA LYS A 90 30.93 -0.14 26.75
C LYS A 90 30.61 0.03 25.28
N VAL A 91 29.32 0.03 24.97
CA VAL A 91 28.81 0.17 23.63
C VAL A 91 27.80 1.31 23.62
N TYR A 92 27.92 2.25 22.69
CA TYR A 92 26.94 3.33 22.57
C TYR A 92 25.69 2.83 21.87
N LEU A 93 24.53 3.31 22.31
CA LEU A 93 23.25 2.92 21.72
C LEU A 93 23.21 3.22 20.21
N GLY A 94 23.73 4.37 19.79
CA GLY A 94 23.75 4.79 18.38
C GLY A 94 24.60 3.91 17.45
N ASP A 95 25.56 3.16 17.98
CA ASP A 95 26.49 2.37 17.17
C ASP A 95 25.89 1.04 16.70
N HIS A 96 24.82 0.57 17.38
CA HIS A 96 24.21 -0.73 17.09
C HIS A 96 22.70 -0.62 16.84
N TRP A 97 22.32 -0.78 15.57
CA TRP A 97 20.93 -0.77 15.13
C TRP A 97 20.01 -1.76 15.86
N GLY A 98 20.53 -2.93 16.26
CA GLY A 98 19.76 -3.90 17.04
C GLY A 98 19.37 -3.37 18.42
N LEU A 99 20.28 -2.66 19.10
CA LEU A 99 20.01 -2.05 20.40
C LEU A 99 19.08 -0.85 20.27
N VAL A 100 19.26 -0.02 19.24
CA VAL A 100 18.33 1.07 18.91
C VAL A 100 16.92 0.51 18.71
N PHE A 101 16.78 -0.57 17.94
CA PHE A 101 15.47 -1.17 17.67
C PHE A 101 14.82 -1.73 18.93
N GLN A 102 15.56 -2.46 19.76
CA GLN A 102 15.06 -2.96 21.06
C GLN A 102 14.66 -1.80 21.99
N PHE A 103 15.48 -0.75 22.05
CA PHE A 103 15.19 0.45 22.83
C PHE A 103 13.91 1.13 22.34
N VAL A 104 13.79 1.35 21.03
CA VAL A 104 12.61 1.97 20.42
C VAL A 104 11.35 1.13 20.65
N LEU A 105 11.42 -0.19 20.48
CA LEU A 105 10.29 -1.08 20.75
C LEU A 105 9.92 -1.13 22.24
N SER A 106 10.90 -1.10 23.15
CA SER A 106 10.62 -1.15 24.59
C SER A 106 10.02 0.17 25.11
N ARG A 107 10.43 1.32 24.56
CA ARG A 107 10.06 2.64 25.08
C ARG A 107 8.96 3.33 24.28
N TYR A 108 8.86 3.06 22.98
CA TYR A 108 7.93 3.68 22.03
C TYR A 108 7.15 2.64 21.23
N SER A 109 6.82 1.49 21.85
CA SER A 109 6.17 0.35 21.18
C SER A 109 5.02 0.76 20.24
N MET A 110 4.09 1.58 20.73
CA MET A 110 2.92 2.01 19.96
C MET A 110 3.28 2.95 18.81
N GLY A 111 4.11 3.97 19.06
CA GLY A 111 4.53 4.92 18.02
C GLY A 111 5.37 4.24 16.93
N ALA A 112 6.26 3.33 17.33
CA ALA A 112 7.09 2.55 16.42
C ALA A 112 6.23 1.58 15.59
N ALA A 113 5.31 0.86 16.22
CA ALA A 113 4.39 -0.04 15.53
C ALA A 113 3.52 0.72 14.51
N MET A 114 2.96 1.87 14.89
CA MET A 114 2.16 2.70 13.98
C MET A 114 3.00 3.23 12.81
N SER A 115 4.22 3.71 13.07
CA SER A 115 5.10 4.24 12.02
C SER A 115 5.49 3.17 11.01
N VAL A 116 5.81 1.96 11.49
CA VAL A 116 6.12 0.81 10.64
C VAL A 116 4.89 0.36 9.85
N PHE A 117 3.73 0.24 10.51
CA PHE A 117 2.48 -0.14 9.87
C PHE A 117 2.13 0.82 8.72
N LEU A 118 2.15 2.12 8.98
CA LEU A 118 1.87 3.15 7.97
C LEU A 118 2.91 3.13 6.85
N GLY A 119 4.18 2.87 7.16
CA GLY A 119 5.22 2.69 6.15
C GLY A 119 4.95 1.50 5.23
N VAL A 120 4.55 0.36 5.78
CA VAL A 120 4.17 -0.83 4.99
C VAL A 120 2.90 -0.57 4.18
N ALA A 121 1.87 0.03 4.79
CA ALA A 121 0.63 0.39 4.12
C ALA A 121 0.87 1.34 2.94
N PHE A 122 1.75 2.33 3.10
CA PHE A 122 2.17 3.22 2.02
C PHE A 122 2.71 2.44 0.81
N TRP A 123 3.63 1.49 1.03
CA TRP A 123 4.19 0.68 -0.06
C TRP A 123 3.13 -0.17 -0.77
N ILE A 124 2.19 -0.73 -0.02
CA ILE A 124 1.07 -1.50 -0.58
C ILE A 124 0.20 -0.60 -1.46
N VAL A 125 -0.26 0.54 -0.94
CA VAL A 125 -1.14 1.48 -1.67
C VAL A 125 -0.42 2.06 -2.89
N LEU A 126 0.88 2.35 -2.78
CA LEU A 126 1.69 2.81 -3.90
C LEU A 126 1.78 1.74 -5.00
N GLY A 127 1.97 0.47 -4.63
CA GLY A 127 1.97 -0.66 -5.57
C GLY A 127 0.64 -0.82 -6.31
N PHE A 128 -0.48 -0.74 -5.59
CA PHE A 128 -1.82 -0.74 -6.19
C PHE A 128 -2.05 0.45 -7.12
N THR A 129 -1.66 1.65 -6.70
CA THR A 129 -1.76 2.88 -7.50
C THR A 129 -0.95 2.73 -8.80
N GLY A 130 0.28 2.22 -8.72
CA GLY A 130 1.13 1.96 -9.87
C GLY A 130 0.50 0.96 -10.85
N LEU A 131 -0.13 -0.10 -10.33
CA LEU A 131 -0.86 -1.06 -11.16
C LEU A 131 -2.03 -0.41 -11.91
N GLN A 132 -2.79 0.47 -11.26
CA GLN A 132 -3.88 1.19 -11.92
C GLN A 132 -3.34 2.14 -12.99
N ILE A 133 -2.30 2.92 -12.71
CA ILE A 133 -1.66 3.79 -13.71
C ILE A 133 -1.17 2.97 -14.92
N TYR A 134 -0.56 1.81 -14.68
CA TYR A 134 -0.15 0.91 -15.75
C TYR A 134 -1.33 0.44 -16.60
N ARG A 135 -2.46 0.11 -15.98
CA ARG A 135 -3.69 -0.29 -16.67
C ARG A 135 -4.31 0.82 -17.49
N ILE A 136 -4.32 2.04 -16.97
CA ILE A 136 -4.72 3.24 -17.70
C ILE A 136 -3.84 3.42 -18.94
N LYS A 137 -2.52 3.26 -18.79
CA LYS A 137 -1.57 3.37 -19.91
C LYS A 137 -1.90 2.39 -21.04
N ILE A 138 -2.29 1.16 -20.73
CA ILE A 138 -2.63 0.14 -21.74
C ILE A 138 -4.11 0.15 -22.17
N GLY A 139 -4.96 0.98 -21.56
CA GLY A 139 -6.39 1.06 -21.87
C GLY A 139 -7.10 -0.27 -21.63
N MET A 140 -6.91 -0.86 -20.45
CA MET A 140 -7.44 -2.20 -20.13
C MET A 140 -7.91 -2.29 -18.68
N THR A 141 -9.08 -2.90 -18.48
CA THR A 141 -9.63 -3.17 -17.15
C THR A 141 -9.04 -4.45 -16.53
N THR A 142 -9.22 -4.63 -15.22
CA THR A 142 -8.88 -5.90 -14.54
C THR A 142 -9.54 -7.09 -15.24
N ASN A 143 -10.84 -6.98 -15.52
CA ASN A 143 -11.63 -8.06 -16.10
C ASN A 143 -11.11 -8.44 -17.50
N GLU A 144 -10.79 -7.46 -18.33
CA GLU A 144 -10.19 -7.69 -19.65
C GLU A 144 -8.83 -8.36 -19.55
N SER A 145 -7.99 -7.96 -18.59
CA SER A 145 -6.68 -8.61 -18.39
C SER A 145 -6.81 -10.10 -18.01
N TRP A 146 -7.84 -10.45 -17.23
CA TRP A 146 -8.15 -11.85 -16.88
C TRP A 146 -8.69 -12.62 -18.09
N LYS A 147 -9.65 -12.04 -18.82
CA LYS A 147 -10.20 -12.66 -20.05
C LYS A 147 -9.12 -12.91 -21.10
N ILE A 148 -8.20 -11.97 -21.30
CA ILE A 148 -7.08 -12.13 -22.24
C ILE A 148 -6.14 -13.25 -21.77
N LYS A 149 -5.88 -13.35 -20.46
CA LYS A 149 -5.06 -14.45 -19.91
C LYS A 149 -5.72 -15.80 -20.15
N GLU A 150 -7.03 -15.90 -19.92
CA GLU A 150 -7.82 -17.11 -20.16
C GLU A 150 -7.84 -17.49 -21.65
N MET A 151 -8.09 -16.52 -22.53
CA MET A 151 -8.02 -16.73 -23.99
C MET A 151 -6.62 -17.12 -24.45
N ARG A 152 -5.55 -16.61 -23.83
CA ARG A 152 -4.18 -17.05 -24.12
C ARG A 152 -3.93 -18.48 -23.68
N SER A 153 -4.42 -18.89 -22.50
CA SER A 153 -4.31 -20.29 -22.08
C SER A 153 -5.11 -21.23 -22.97
N ALA A 154 -6.34 -20.88 -23.33
CA ALA A 154 -7.18 -21.68 -24.23
C ALA A 154 -6.64 -21.68 -25.67
N GLY A 155 -6.22 -20.52 -26.16
CA GLY A 155 -5.62 -20.33 -27.49
C GLY A 155 -4.26 -21.01 -27.61
N ALA A 156 -3.45 -21.08 -26.56
CA ALA A 156 -2.22 -21.87 -26.55
C ALA A 156 -2.51 -23.37 -26.71
N VAL A 157 -3.59 -23.88 -26.10
CA VAL A 157 -4.06 -25.27 -26.25
C VAL A 157 -4.61 -25.52 -27.67
N VAL A 158 -5.29 -24.54 -28.27
CA VAL A 158 -5.79 -24.66 -29.65
C VAL A 158 -4.66 -24.51 -30.69
N ALA A 159 -3.71 -23.60 -30.48
CA ALA A 159 -2.57 -23.38 -31.37
C ALA A 159 -1.61 -24.58 -31.39
N THR A 160 -1.40 -25.25 -30.25
CA THR A 160 -0.69 -26.55 -30.23
C THR A 160 -1.42 -27.65 -30.99
N ARG A 161 -2.75 -27.58 -31.12
CA ARG A 161 -3.55 -28.53 -31.92
C ARG A 161 -3.70 -28.16 -33.39
N SER A 162 -3.67 -26.88 -33.74
CA SER A 162 -4.12 -26.39 -35.06
C SER A 162 -3.00 -25.83 -35.96
N GLY A 163 -1.77 -25.65 -35.47
CA GLY A 163 -0.63 -25.16 -36.26
C GLY A 163 -0.70 -23.68 -36.70
N ASN A 164 -1.87 -23.05 -36.67
CA ASN A 164 -2.07 -21.62 -36.94
C ASN A 164 -2.38 -20.89 -35.63
N GLY A 165 -1.39 -20.14 -35.13
CA GLY A 165 -1.55 -19.33 -33.92
C GLY A 165 -2.41 -18.11 -34.17
N LEU A 166 -3.58 -18.05 -33.52
CA LEU A 166 -4.32 -16.80 -33.35
C LEU A 166 -3.55 -15.91 -32.39
N SER A 167 -2.92 -14.86 -32.90
CA SER A 167 -2.34 -13.80 -32.05
C SER A 167 -3.49 -12.98 -31.46
N PRO A 168 -3.70 -12.98 -30.12
CA PRO A 168 -4.71 -12.13 -29.52
C PRO A 168 -4.27 -10.67 -29.70
N SER A 169 -4.98 -9.93 -30.56
CA SER A 169 -4.75 -8.50 -30.75
C SER A 169 -4.86 -7.76 -29.42
N TYR A 170 -3.93 -6.84 -29.18
CA TYR A 170 -3.97 -5.95 -28.01
C TYR A 170 -5.28 -5.16 -27.95
N SER A 171 -5.68 -4.77 -26.73
CA SER A 171 -6.94 -4.08 -26.42
C SER A 171 -7.38 -3.11 -27.51
N HIS A 172 -8.55 -3.35 -28.11
CA HIS A 172 -9.21 -2.43 -29.05
C HIS A 172 -9.42 -1.03 -28.46
N TYR A 173 -9.36 -0.89 -27.13
CA TYR A 173 -9.56 0.36 -26.41
C TYR A 173 -8.27 1.17 -26.21
N ASN A 174 -7.09 0.66 -26.57
CA ASN A 174 -5.85 1.43 -26.41
C ASN A 174 -5.71 2.53 -27.47
N ARG A 175 -5.98 3.78 -27.08
CA ARG A 175 -5.87 4.97 -27.94
C ARG A 175 -4.59 5.78 -27.70
N GLY A 176 -3.65 5.20 -26.95
CA GLY A 176 -2.40 5.84 -26.51
C GLY A 176 -2.54 6.51 -25.14
N TRP A 177 -1.43 6.53 -24.39
CA TRP A 177 -1.45 6.83 -22.95
C TRP A 177 -2.14 8.16 -22.59
N ARG A 178 -1.89 9.23 -23.37
CA ARG A 178 -2.46 10.56 -23.11
C ARG A 178 -3.98 10.56 -23.25
N ARG A 179 -4.50 9.88 -24.28
CA ARG A 179 -5.94 9.78 -24.54
C ARG A 179 -6.61 8.89 -23.50
N ASN A 180 -6.05 7.73 -23.23
CA ASN A 180 -6.59 6.82 -22.20
C ASN A 180 -6.62 7.51 -20.82
N PHE A 181 -5.58 8.27 -20.47
CA PHE A 181 -5.54 9.01 -19.21
C PHE A 181 -6.56 10.17 -19.20
N ALA A 182 -6.68 10.91 -20.29
CA ALA A 182 -7.64 12.01 -20.39
C ALA A 182 -9.10 11.53 -20.40
N GLU A 183 -9.39 10.35 -20.97
CA GLU A 183 -10.71 9.72 -20.91
C GLU A 183 -11.13 9.43 -19.46
N ILE A 184 -10.18 9.06 -18.59
CA ILE A 184 -10.45 8.75 -17.18
C ILE A 184 -10.50 10.02 -16.32
N MET A 185 -9.61 10.98 -16.54
CA MET A 185 -9.62 12.22 -15.75
C MET A 185 -10.77 13.16 -16.14
N PHE A 186 -11.25 13.09 -17.39
CA PHE A 186 -12.27 13.98 -17.95
C PHE A 186 -13.36 13.20 -18.70
N PRO A 187 -14.08 12.28 -18.02
CA PRO A 187 -15.02 11.36 -18.67
C PRO A 187 -16.14 12.10 -19.39
N LYS A 188 -16.66 13.19 -18.79
CA LYS A 188 -17.75 13.98 -19.37
C LYS A 188 -17.38 14.61 -20.71
N TYR A 189 -16.13 15.07 -20.86
CA TYR A 189 -15.67 15.70 -22.11
C TYR A 189 -15.65 14.68 -23.25
N TYR A 190 -15.08 13.50 -22.99
CA TYR A 190 -14.95 12.44 -24.00
C TYR A 190 -16.28 11.76 -24.32
N LEU A 191 -17.17 11.61 -23.35
CA LEU A 191 -18.50 11.05 -23.59
C LEU A 191 -19.32 11.97 -24.50
N LEU A 192 -19.29 13.28 -24.27
CA LEU A 192 -19.92 14.26 -25.16
C LEU A 192 -19.30 14.29 -26.56
N GLN A 193 -17.98 14.11 -26.67
CA GLN A 193 -17.32 14.01 -27.96
C GLN A 193 -17.77 12.77 -28.72
N SER A 194 -17.86 11.61 -28.05
CA SER A 194 -18.33 10.36 -28.66
C SER A 194 -19.78 10.42 -29.14
N LEU A 195 -20.65 11.13 -28.42
CA LEU A 195 -22.04 11.35 -28.82
C LEU A 195 -22.12 12.29 -30.03
N ARG A 196 -21.34 13.37 -30.02
CA ARG A 196 -21.26 14.31 -31.14
C ARG A 196 -20.73 13.66 -32.42
N ASP A 197 -19.77 12.75 -32.30
CA ASP A 197 -19.22 12.05 -33.47
C ASP A 197 -20.23 11.03 -34.03
N LYS A 198 -21.00 10.33 -33.17
CA LYS A 198 -22.09 9.45 -33.62
C LYS A 198 -23.20 10.19 -34.36
N ASP A 199 -23.56 11.42 -33.93
CA ASP A 199 -24.56 12.24 -34.60
C ASP A 199 -24.12 12.73 -36.00
N LYS A 200 -22.83 12.65 -36.34
CA LYS A 200 -22.32 13.02 -37.67
C LYS A 200 -22.30 11.85 -38.66
N ASP A 201 -22.35 10.62 -38.16
CA ASP A 201 -22.22 9.39 -38.95
C ASP A 201 -23.59 8.73 -39.26
N GLY A 202 -24.69 9.28 -38.75
CA GLY A 202 -26.08 8.83 -38.99
C GLY A 202 -26.91 9.86 -39.74
#